data_AF-A0AAC9B2C9-F1
#
_entry.id   AF-A0AAC9B2C9-F1
#
_cell.length_a   1.000
_cell.length_b   1.000
_cell.length_c   1.000
_cell.angle_alpha   90.00
_cell.angle_beta   90.00
_cell.angle_gamma   90.00
#
_symmetry.space_group_name_H-M   'P 1'
#
loop_
_entity.id
_entity.type
_entity.pdbx_description
1 polymer ?
#
loop_
_entity_poly.entity_id
_entity_poly.type
_entity_poly.pdbx_seq_one_letter_code
_entity_poly.pdbx_strand_id
1 'polypeptide(L)'
;MPAKKTILVEKMEHLLQLVGGKNRTGENLFITRGAVQKDLQPSEKGTYGFISFIRSDQQPSGPYSGLSIKVNPGKDHYRISLDIGNEGFGDDYQLATLPGTRRKYLELQHNIRIYAKDKKVDIKCFSALDFSNDSKKRELSDLEAEYYEDNIDSHPVDLFVAFTKRPTFNEDGIADENEDFWKVFKAMIAVYAELRQWPNIGEAKRAQLYKQELNLSKSAKDVDEVATVKHLLKTRRYVVVQGAPGTGKTYLTATLRKEYVDQNVIFTQFHAETTYSDFVGGYQPVTENGNLTYRYHEGPFLRAIKKAKDSKDPVLLIIDEINRANLSNVLGEAFYLFETHFDERRAEIEIGDPQAPVKLQQLPKNMRVIATMNTADRSLAVIDFALRRRFAWFTMNPREIKKEELSVNEKFHKEIFIRLHNIFQMYANSNELMLEPGQAYFITAKDNAEQEMKERLMYELLPLIREYLENGLMMQASDAFNQFFITEIDQTLFI
;
A
#
# COMPACT_ATOMS: atom_id res chain seq x y z
N MET A 1 -28.23 -38.11 -14.25
CA MET A 1 -27.18 -37.12 -13.94
C MET A 1 -27.86 -35.82 -13.52
N PRO A 2 -27.38 -35.15 -12.46
CA PRO A 2 -27.86 -33.82 -12.10
C PRO A 2 -27.65 -32.83 -13.27
N ALA A 3 -28.52 -31.84 -13.36
CA ALA A 3 -28.41 -30.81 -14.40
C ALA A 3 -27.09 -30.04 -14.27
N LYS A 4 -26.47 -29.63 -15.40
CA LYS A 4 -25.23 -28.83 -15.37
C LYS A 4 -25.38 -27.56 -14.53
N LYS A 5 -26.56 -26.92 -14.60
CA LYS A 5 -26.95 -25.82 -13.71
C LYS A 5 -26.80 -26.17 -12.24
N THR A 6 -27.38 -27.30 -11.81
CA THR A 6 -27.37 -27.74 -10.41
C THR A 6 -25.95 -27.96 -9.93
N ILE A 7 -25.14 -28.67 -10.72
CA ILE A 7 -23.73 -28.95 -10.42
C ILE A 7 -22.93 -27.64 -10.25
N LEU A 8 -23.09 -26.70 -11.20
CA LEU A 8 -22.37 -25.42 -11.16
C LEU A 8 -22.78 -24.59 -9.95
N VAL A 9 -24.08 -24.47 -9.67
CA VAL A 9 -24.62 -23.71 -8.53
C VAL A 9 -24.15 -24.30 -7.20
N GLU A 10 -24.37 -25.59 -6.98
CA GLU A 10 -23.99 -26.27 -5.72
C GLU A 10 -22.50 -26.14 -5.45
N LYS A 11 -21.66 -26.22 -6.49
CA LYS A 11 -20.23 -26.01 -6.30
C LYS A 11 -19.91 -24.58 -5.89
N MET A 12 -20.47 -23.59 -6.57
CA MET A 12 -20.20 -22.19 -6.26
C MET A 12 -20.66 -21.83 -4.84
N GLU A 13 -21.84 -22.31 -4.44
CA GLU A 13 -22.35 -22.18 -3.06
C GLU A 13 -21.39 -22.83 -2.05
N HIS A 14 -20.93 -24.05 -2.34
CA HIS A 14 -19.98 -24.74 -1.48
C HIS A 14 -18.67 -23.94 -1.32
N LEU A 15 -18.09 -23.42 -2.41
CA LEU A 15 -16.88 -22.59 -2.34
C LEU A 15 -17.10 -21.31 -1.53
N LEU A 16 -18.27 -20.69 -1.66
CA LEU A 16 -18.65 -19.49 -0.89
C LEU A 16 -18.79 -19.80 0.61
N GLN A 17 -19.37 -20.95 0.96
CA GLN A 17 -19.44 -21.43 2.34
C GLN A 17 -18.07 -21.72 2.94
N LEU A 18 -17.09 -22.20 2.14
CA LEU A 18 -15.73 -22.46 2.61
C LEU A 18 -14.95 -21.20 3.00
N VAL A 19 -15.41 -20.03 2.55
CA VAL A 19 -14.86 -18.72 2.93
C VAL A 19 -15.80 -17.95 3.86
N GLY A 20 -16.68 -18.64 4.58
CA GLY A 20 -17.52 -18.03 5.63
C GLY A 20 -18.92 -17.62 5.19
N GLY A 21 -19.36 -17.97 3.97
CA GLY A 21 -20.72 -17.68 3.49
C GLY A 21 -21.86 -18.39 4.24
N LYS A 22 -21.63 -18.91 5.44
CA LYS A 22 -22.62 -19.52 6.32
C LYS A 22 -22.43 -19.06 7.77
N ASN A 23 -23.51 -18.92 8.51
CA ASN A 23 -23.46 -18.59 9.93
C ASN A 23 -23.12 -19.83 10.80
N ARG A 24 -23.11 -19.64 12.12
CA ARG A 24 -22.81 -20.72 13.09
C ARG A 24 -23.86 -21.84 13.12
N THR A 25 -25.10 -21.57 12.71
CA THR A 25 -26.18 -22.57 12.62
C THR A 25 -26.14 -23.34 11.30
N GLY A 26 -25.27 -22.94 10.36
CA GLY A 26 -25.10 -23.57 9.05
C GLY A 26 -25.99 -22.97 7.96
N GLU A 27 -26.74 -21.91 8.25
CA GLU A 27 -27.56 -21.20 7.27
C GLU A 27 -26.69 -20.28 6.42
N ASN A 28 -27.01 -20.17 5.13
CA ASN A 28 -26.26 -19.32 4.21
C ASN A 28 -26.46 -17.84 4.56
N LEU A 29 -25.37 -17.08 4.49
CA LEU A 29 -25.38 -15.61 4.62
C LEU A 29 -25.72 -14.91 3.30
N PHE A 30 -26.06 -15.69 2.27
CA PHE A 30 -26.42 -15.25 0.93
C PHE A 30 -27.65 -16.00 0.41
N ILE A 31 -28.30 -15.42 -0.59
CA ILE A 31 -29.32 -16.08 -1.42
C ILE A 31 -28.77 -16.25 -2.82
N THR A 32 -28.95 -17.45 -3.38
CA THR A 32 -28.59 -17.75 -4.77
C THR A 32 -29.78 -17.56 -5.68
N ARG A 33 -29.66 -16.66 -6.66
CA ARG A 33 -30.65 -16.46 -7.73
C ARG A 33 -30.09 -16.97 -9.04
N GLY A 34 -30.65 -18.06 -9.56
CA GLY A 34 -30.20 -18.72 -10.79
C GLY A 34 -31.24 -18.66 -11.92
N ALA A 35 -31.10 -17.72 -12.84
CA ALA A 35 -31.93 -17.56 -14.05
C ALA A 35 -31.35 -18.27 -15.29
N VAL A 36 -30.46 -19.26 -15.10
CA VAL A 36 -29.89 -20.08 -16.19
C VAL A 36 -30.76 -21.29 -16.53
N GLN A 37 -30.68 -21.74 -17.80
CA GLN A 37 -31.31 -22.97 -18.27
C GLN A 37 -30.64 -24.21 -17.67
N LYS A 38 -31.35 -25.36 -17.68
CA LYS A 38 -30.92 -26.62 -17.06
C LYS A 38 -29.51 -27.05 -17.49
N ASP A 39 -29.21 -26.92 -18.79
CA ASP A 39 -27.94 -27.37 -19.40
C ASP A 39 -26.97 -26.22 -19.70
N LEU A 40 -27.17 -25.07 -19.05
CA LEU A 40 -26.39 -23.84 -19.26
C LEU A 40 -26.37 -23.39 -20.73
N GLN A 41 -27.47 -23.64 -21.44
CA GLN A 41 -27.70 -23.21 -22.82
C GLN A 41 -28.38 -21.83 -22.86
N PRO A 42 -28.31 -21.11 -24.00
CA PRO A 42 -29.03 -19.85 -24.13
C PRO A 42 -30.55 -20.08 -24.07
N SER A 43 -31.28 -19.04 -23.69
CA SER A 43 -32.74 -18.99 -23.76
C SER A 43 -33.22 -19.06 -25.22
N GLU A 44 -34.54 -19.19 -25.43
CA GLU A 44 -35.15 -19.10 -26.77
C GLU A 44 -34.81 -17.78 -27.49
N LYS A 45 -34.50 -16.72 -26.73
CA LYS A 45 -34.07 -15.42 -27.26
C LYS A 45 -32.57 -15.35 -27.57
N GLY A 46 -31.83 -16.46 -27.43
CA GLY A 46 -30.40 -16.54 -27.71
C GLY A 46 -29.48 -16.05 -26.59
N THR A 47 -30.02 -15.52 -25.49
CA THR A 47 -29.24 -14.97 -24.37
C THR A 47 -29.02 -15.99 -23.26
N TYR A 48 -27.82 -16.03 -22.70
CA TYR A 48 -27.53 -16.83 -21.51
C TYR A 48 -28.02 -16.12 -20.25
N GLY A 49 -28.47 -16.89 -19.26
CA GLY A 49 -28.94 -16.34 -17.99
C GLY A 49 -27.81 -15.96 -17.03
N PHE A 50 -28.13 -15.89 -15.74
CA PHE A 50 -27.15 -15.58 -14.69
C PHE A 50 -27.33 -16.43 -13.44
N ILE A 51 -26.29 -16.47 -12.62
CA ILE A 51 -26.29 -16.97 -11.25
C ILE A 51 -25.72 -15.86 -10.37
N SER A 52 -26.49 -15.37 -9.41
CA SER A 52 -26.06 -14.28 -8.51
C SER A 52 -26.17 -14.71 -7.05
N PHE A 53 -25.18 -14.28 -6.26
CA PHE A 53 -25.11 -14.44 -4.81
C PHE A 53 -25.35 -13.08 -4.17
N ILE A 54 -26.59 -12.87 -3.72
CA ILE A 54 -27.04 -11.63 -3.10
C ILE A 54 -27.10 -11.79 -1.57
N ARG A 55 -27.29 -10.70 -0.84
CA ARG A 55 -27.42 -10.76 0.62
C ARG A 55 -28.64 -11.58 1.05
N SER A 56 -28.52 -12.24 2.20
CA SER A 56 -29.56 -13.12 2.77
C SER A 56 -30.83 -12.40 3.21
N ASP A 57 -30.80 -11.09 3.40
CA ASP A 57 -31.95 -10.27 3.78
C ASP A 57 -32.76 -9.74 2.59
N GLN A 58 -32.31 -9.99 1.36
CA GLN A 58 -33.03 -9.63 0.14
C GLN A 58 -34.11 -10.67 -0.19
N GLN A 59 -35.08 -10.31 -1.02
CA GLN A 59 -36.10 -11.26 -1.47
C GLN A 59 -35.49 -12.37 -2.36
N PRO A 60 -36.12 -13.55 -2.48
CA PRO A 60 -35.62 -14.60 -3.38
C PRO A 60 -35.88 -14.30 -4.87
N SER A 61 -36.76 -13.35 -5.18
CA SER A 61 -37.10 -12.94 -6.55
C SER A 61 -37.40 -11.44 -6.64
N GLY A 62 -37.45 -10.90 -7.87
CA GLY A 62 -37.71 -9.48 -8.13
C GLY A 62 -36.44 -8.62 -8.09
N PRO A 63 -36.58 -7.28 -8.01
CA PRO A 63 -35.46 -6.38 -7.77
C PRO A 63 -34.72 -6.70 -6.45
N TYR A 64 -33.52 -6.16 -6.29
CA TYR A 64 -32.74 -6.24 -5.06
C TYR A 64 -31.78 -5.06 -4.99
N SER A 65 -31.29 -4.79 -3.78
CA SER A 65 -30.27 -3.78 -3.51
C SER A 65 -28.97 -4.42 -3.03
N GLY A 66 -27.88 -3.65 -3.11
CA GLY A 66 -26.57 -4.06 -2.60
C GLY A 66 -25.63 -4.63 -3.64
N LEU A 67 -24.45 -4.98 -3.16
CA LEU A 67 -23.40 -5.64 -3.91
C LEU A 67 -23.68 -7.13 -4.02
N SER A 68 -23.39 -7.71 -5.18
CA SER A 68 -23.45 -9.16 -5.37
C SER A 68 -22.34 -9.70 -6.25
N ILE A 69 -22.05 -10.98 -6.07
CA ILE A 69 -21.22 -11.73 -7.01
C ILE A 69 -22.14 -12.37 -8.04
N LYS A 70 -21.92 -12.05 -9.30
CA LYS A 70 -22.69 -12.57 -10.42
C LYS A 70 -21.81 -13.36 -11.38
N VAL A 71 -22.33 -14.48 -11.86
CA VAL A 71 -21.74 -15.30 -12.90
C VAL A 71 -22.75 -15.39 -14.04
N ASN A 72 -22.35 -14.90 -15.21
CA ASN A 72 -23.11 -15.02 -16.44
C ASN A 72 -22.42 -16.04 -17.36
N PRO A 73 -23.02 -17.22 -17.56
CA PRO A 73 -22.61 -18.11 -18.63
C PRO A 73 -22.65 -17.42 -20.00
N GLY A 74 -21.81 -17.89 -20.91
CA GLY A 74 -21.81 -17.52 -22.31
C GLY A 74 -21.42 -18.72 -23.17
N LYS A 75 -21.36 -18.52 -24.48
CA LYS A 75 -21.05 -19.58 -25.45
C LYS A 75 -19.68 -20.21 -25.20
N ASP A 76 -18.64 -19.38 -25.20
CA ASP A 76 -17.24 -19.78 -25.05
C ASP A 76 -16.62 -19.21 -23.76
N HIS A 77 -17.04 -18.02 -23.32
CA HIS A 77 -16.58 -17.39 -22.08
C HIS A 77 -17.69 -17.17 -21.06
N TYR A 78 -17.31 -17.19 -19.79
CA TYR A 78 -18.16 -16.83 -18.66
C TYR A 78 -17.67 -15.50 -18.10
N ARG A 79 -18.62 -14.63 -17.72
CA ARG A 79 -18.36 -13.38 -17.00
C ARG A 79 -18.55 -13.61 -15.52
N ILE A 80 -17.58 -13.21 -14.71
CA ILE A 80 -17.67 -13.12 -13.25
C ILE A 80 -17.63 -11.63 -12.90
N SER A 81 -18.59 -11.13 -12.13
CA SER A 81 -18.66 -9.71 -11.79
C SER A 81 -19.02 -9.43 -10.33
N LEU A 82 -18.61 -8.25 -9.87
CA LEU A 82 -19.22 -7.56 -8.74
C LEU A 82 -20.19 -6.54 -9.32
N ASP A 83 -21.47 -6.76 -9.14
CA ASP A 83 -22.52 -5.86 -9.64
C ASP A 83 -23.28 -5.18 -8.50
N ILE A 84 -24.03 -4.16 -8.88
CA ILE A 84 -24.97 -3.46 -8.00
C ILE A 84 -26.38 -3.88 -8.40
N GLY A 85 -27.19 -4.24 -7.43
CA GLY A 85 -28.60 -4.55 -7.63
C GLY A 85 -29.38 -3.41 -8.30
N ASN A 86 -30.51 -3.76 -8.93
CA ASN A 86 -31.32 -2.81 -9.68
C ASN A 86 -31.93 -1.69 -8.81
N GLU A 87 -32.00 -1.89 -7.50
CA GLU A 87 -32.44 -0.87 -6.53
C GLU A 87 -31.28 -0.02 -6.00
N GLY A 88 -30.08 -0.18 -6.57
CA GLY A 88 -28.87 0.53 -6.17
C GLY A 88 -28.17 -0.14 -4.98
N PHE A 89 -27.40 0.65 -4.23
CA PHE A 89 -26.49 0.14 -3.21
C PHE A 89 -27.17 -0.37 -1.92
N GLY A 90 -28.40 0.06 -1.60
CA GLY A 90 -29.01 -0.26 -0.30
C GLY A 90 -28.07 0.02 0.87
N ASP A 91 -27.99 -0.89 1.84
CA ASP A 91 -27.07 -0.73 2.99
C ASP A 91 -25.59 -0.94 2.63
N ASP A 92 -25.27 -1.40 1.42
CA ASP A 92 -23.88 -1.58 1.00
C ASP A 92 -23.25 -0.28 0.47
N TYR A 93 -23.96 0.84 0.51
CA TYR A 93 -23.44 2.13 0.02
C TYR A 93 -22.12 2.50 0.70
N GLN A 94 -22.07 2.43 2.03
CA GLN A 94 -20.84 2.72 2.77
C GLN A 94 -19.73 1.74 2.34
N LEU A 95 -20.01 0.44 2.36
CA LEU A 95 -19.05 -0.59 1.97
C LEU A 95 -18.47 -0.36 0.57
N ALA A 96 -19.30 -0.02 -0.42
CA ALA A 96 -18.87 0.24 -1.78
C ALA A 96 -17.99 1.50 -1.92
N THR A 97 -18.19 2.50 -1.06
CA THR A 97 -17.45 3.77 -1.09
C THR A 97 -16.14 3.74 -0.30
N LEU A 98 -15.89 2.72 0.52
CA LEU A 98 -14.67 2.60 1.31
C LEU A 98 -13.42 2.51 0.41
N PRO A 99 -12.33 3.24 0.74
CA PRO A 99 -11.07 3.13 0.02
C PRO A 99 -10.51 1.71 -0.08
N GLY A 100 -10.74 0.87 0.94
CA GLY A 100 -10.32 -0.52 0.98
C GLY A 100 -11.02 -1.43 -0.02
N THR A 101 -12.32 -1.21 -0.26
CA THR A 101 -13.07 -1.93 -1.30
C THR A 101 -12.44 -1.71 -2.66
N ARG A 102 -12.14 -0.45 -2.99
CA ARG A 102 -11.40 -0.09 -4.20
C ARG A 102 -10.04 -0.79 -4.25
N ARG A 103 -9.22 -0.69 -3.19
CA ARG A 103 -7.89 -1.31 -3.15
C ARG A 103 -7.95 -2.81 -3.42
N LYS A 104 -8.84 -3.54 -2.73
CA LYS A 104 -8.97 -5.00 -2.87
C LYS A 104 -9.32 -5.42 -4.30
N TYR A 105 -10.25 -4.75 -4.96
CA TYR A 105 -10.62 -5.10 -6.34
C TYR A 105 -9.60 -4.64 -7.39
N LEU A 106 -8.86 -3.55 -7.15
CA LEU A 106 -7.73 -3.18 -8.01
C LEU A 106 -6.55 -4.13 -7.86
N GLU A 107 -6.27 -4.60 -6.64
CA GLU A 107 -5.29 -5.65 -6.39
C GLU A 107 -5.72 -6.96 -7.07
N LEU A 108 -6.99 -7.35 -6.96
CA LEU A 108 -7.53 -8.52 -7.66
C LEU A 108 -7.36 -8.38 -9.18
N GLN A 109 -7.71 -7.23 -9.76
CA GLN A 109 -7.50 -6.95 -11.19
C GLN A 109 -6.03 -7.10 -11.59
N HIS A 110 -5.12 -6.54 -10.78
CA HIS A 110 -3.69 -6.62 -11.00
C HIS A 110 -3.19 -8.06 -10.99
N ASN A 111 -3.60 -8.85 -9.98
CA ASN A 111 -3.22 -10.25 -9.83
C ASN A 111 -3.74 -11.11 -10.99
N ILE A 112 -4.99 -10.90 -11.44
CA ILE A 112 -5.54 -11.58 -12.62
C ILE A 112 -4.73 -11.26 -13.87
N ARG A 113 -4.37 -9.98 -14.10
CA ARG A 113 -3.58 -9.57 -15.28
C ARG A 113 -2.18 -10.18 -15.29
N ILE A 114 -1.51 -10.24 -14.13
CA ILE A 114 -0.22 -10.91 -13.99
C ILE A 114 -0.37 -12.40 -14.26
N TYR A 115 -1.34 -13.05 -13.62
CA TYR A 115 -1.62 -14.48 -13.82
C TYR A 115 -1.85 -14.81 -15.29
N ALA A 116 -2.72 -14.03 -15.96
CA ALA A 116 -3.07 -14.21 -17.36
C ALA A 116 -1.83 -14.12 -18.28
N LYS A 117 -1.00 -13.10 -18.04
CA LYS A 117 0.25 -12.88 -18.78
C LYS A 117 1.24 -14.02 -18.56
N ASP A 118 1.47 -14.42 -17.31
CA ASP A 118 2.47 -15.43 -16.95
C ASP A 118 2.07 -16.84 -17.43
N LYS A 119 0.78 -17.19 -17.33
CA LYS A 119 0.25 -18.47 -17.85
C LYS A 119 -0.09 -18.45 -19.33
N LYS A 120 -0.02 -17.28 -19.98
CA LYS A 120 -0.43 -17.08 -21.38
C LYS A 120 -1.86 -17.55 -21.63
N VAL A 121 -2.76 -17.24 -20.70
CA VAL A 121 -4.19 -17.53 -20.80
C VAL A 121 -4.97 -16.27 -21.14
N ASP A 122 -6.07 -16.43 -21.86
CA ASP A 122 -6.93 -15.32 -22.28
C ASP A 122 -7.96 -15.04 -21.18
N ILE A 123 -7.55 -14.22 -20.21
CA ILE A 123 -8.41 -13.67 -19.17
C ILE A 123 -8.33 -12.15 -19.24
N LYS A 124 -9.48 -11.51 -19.45
CA LYS A 124 -9.58 -10.05 -19.47
C LYS A 124 -10.43 -9.58 -18.32
N CYS A 125 -10.04 -8.48 -17.69
CA CYS A 125 -10.74 -7.95 -16.53
C CYS A 125 -10.67 -6.42 -16.44
N PHE A 126 -11.71 -5.87 -15.82
CA PHE A 126 -11.94 -4.45 -15.66
C PHE A 126 -12.47 -4.13 -14.26
N SER A 127 -12.10 -2.96 -13.72
CA SER A 127 -12.55 -2.46 -12.43
C SER A 127 -12.94 -0.98 -12.56
N ALA A 128 -14.21 -0.69 -12.33
CA ALA A 128 -14.78 0.66 -12.35
C ALA A 128 -14.45 1.45 -11.08
N LEU A 129 -13.94 0.78 -10.04
CA LEU A 129 -13.64 1.38 -8.74
C LEU A 129 -12.42 2.32 -8.77
N ASP A 130 -11.73 2.47 -9.90
CA ASP A 130 -10.64 3.42 -10.06
C ASP A 130 -11.10 4.75 -10.64
N PHE A 131 -11.52 5.62 -9.73
CA PHE A 131 -12.02 6.97 -10.00
C PHE A 131 -10.95 7.97 -10.46
N SER A 132 -9.69 7.57 -10.59
CA SER A 132 -8.64 8.48 -11.11
C SER A 132 -8.68 8.62 -12.63
N ASN A 133 -9.53 7.84 -13.30
CA ASN A 133 -9.60 7.81 -14.75
C ASN A 133 -11.04 7.66 -15.27
N ASP A 134 -11.67 8.78 -15.65
CA ASP A 134 -13.01 8.81 -16.26
C ASP A 134 -13.06 8.20 -17.69
N SER A 135 -11.92 7.88 -18.32
CA SER A 135 -11.89 7.21 -19.64
C SER A 135 -12.45 5.78 -19.60
N LYS A 136 -12.63 5.21 -18.40
CA LYS A 136 -12.92 3.80 -18.14
C LYS A 136 -14.30 3.31 -18.57
N LYS A 137 -15.31 4.19 -18.73
CA LYS A 137 -16.60 3.75 -19.29
C LYS A 137 -16.45 3.18 -20.70
N ARG A 138 -15.52 3.71 -21.50
CA ARG A 138 -15.22 3.15 -22.83
C ARG A 138 -14.52 1.80 -22.74
N GLU A 139 -13.57 1.63 -21.81
CA GLU A 139 -12.84 0.37 -21.65
C GLU A 139 -13.75 -0.84 -21.35
N LEU A 140 -14.77 -0.66 -20.49
CA LEU A 140 -15.72 -1.75 -20.24
C LEU A 140 -16.56 -2.05 -21.48
N SER A 141 -17.07 -1.02 -22.17
CA SER A 141 -17.86 -1.22 -23.40
C SER A 141 -17.04 -1.87 -24.52
N ASP A 142 -15.78 -1.46 -24.68
CA ASP A 142 -14.84 -2.05 -25.65
C ASP A 142 -14.59 -3.52 -25.29
N LEU A 143 -14.37 -3.81 -24.01
CA LEU A 143 -14.20 -5.17 -23.52
C LEU A 143 -15.45 -6.03 -23.76
N GLU A 144 -16.64 -5.51 -23.46
CA GLU A 144 -17.90 -6.21 -23.71
C GLU A 144 -18.15 -6.47 -25.21
N ALA A 145 -17.73 -5.55 -26.09
CA ALA A 145 -17.83 -5.72 -27.53
C ALA A 145 -16.97 -6.88 -28.05
N GLU A 146 -15.81 -7.14 -27.44
CA GLU A 146 -14.98 -8.30 -27.79
C GLU A 146 -15.64 -9.65 -27.51
N TYR A 147 -16.57 -9.69 -26.54
CA TYR A 147 -17.32 -10.89 -26.15
C TYR A 147 -18.77 -10.87 -26.63
N TYR A 148 -19.12 -10.00 -27.60
CA TYR A 148 -20.48 -9.89 -28.12
C TYR A 148 -21.05 -11.23 -28.61
N GLU A 149 -20.23 -12.03 -29.30
CA GLU A 149 -20.62 -13.34 -29.84
C GLU A 149 -20.89 -14.41 -28.77
N ASP A 150 -20.51 -14.16 -27.50
CA ASP A 150 -20.80 -15.06 -26.40
C ASP A 150 -22.25 -14.95 -25.89
N ASN A 151 -23.01 -13.93 -26.32
CA ASN A 151 -24.40 -13.67 -25.93
C ASN A 151 -24.63 -13.65 -24.40
N ILE A 152 -23.66 -13.07 -23.69
CA ILE A 152 -23.66 -12.93 -22.23
C ILE A 152 -24.61 -11.81 -21.83
N ASP A 153 -25.52 -12.08 -20.89
CA ASP A 153 -26.36 -11.05 -20.27
C ASP A 153 -25.52 -10.08 -19.43
N SER A 154 -25.23 -8.88 -19.96
CA SER A 154 -24.49 -7.84 -19.25
C SER A 154 -25.41 -6.95 -18.41
N HIS A 155 -24.91 -6.48 -17.27
CA HIS A 155 -25.60 -5.49 -16.46
C HIS A 155 -24.95 -4.11 -16.60
N PRO A 156 -25.74 -3.03 -16.58
CA PRO A 156 -25.24 -1.68 -16.84
C PRO A 156 -24.34 -1.10 -15.74
N VAL A 157 -24.26 -1.73 -14.55
CA VAL A 157 -23.53 -1.19 -13.40
C VAL A 157 -22.68 -2.26 -12.69
N ASP A 158 -21.70 -2.78 -13.42
CA ASP A 158 -20.67 -3.64 -12.83
C ASP A 158 -19.50 -2.80 -12.31
N LEU A 159 -19.13 -3.05 -11.05
CA LEU A 159 -17.98 -2.44 -10.40
C LEU A 159 -16.68 -3.16 -10.73
N PHE A 160 -16.76 -4.46 -11.01
CA PHE A 160 -15.65 -5.30 -11.42
C PHE A 160 -16.16 -6.39 -12.36
N VAL A 161 -15.41 -6.72 -13.41
CA VAL A 161 -15.70 -7.84 -14.30
C VAL A 161 -14.43 -8.61 -14.67
N ALA A 162 -14.56 -9.91 -14.84
CA ALA A 162 -13.56 -10.77 -15.45
C ALA A 162 -14.22 -11.77 -16.41
N PHE A 163 -13.65 -11.91 -17.60
CA PHE A 163 -14.05 -12.90 -18.60
C PHE A 163 -13.04 -14.04 -18.59
N THR A 164 -13.52 -15.26 -18.39
CA THR A 164 -12.70 -16.48 -18.41
C THR A 164 -13.31 -17.46 -19.40
N LYS A 165 -12.52 -18.39 -19.92
CA LYS A 165 -13.09 -19.55 -20.65
C LYS A 165 -14.10 -20.26 -19.78
N ARG A 166 -15.18 -20.76 -20.40
CA ARG A 166 -16.20 -21.54 -19.70
C ARG A 166 -15.57 -22.77 -19.01
N PRO A 167 -15.99 -23.12 -17.78
CA PRO A 167 -15.46 -24.29 -17.11
C PRO A 167 -15.91 -25.59 -17.80
N THR A 168 -15.12 -26.65 -17.68
CA THR A 168 -15.45 -27.94 -18.29
C THR A 168 -16.16 -28.88 -17.30
N PHE A 169 -17.05 -29.71 -17.86
CA PHE A 169 -17.87 -30.66 -17.11
C PHE A 169 -17.61 -32.08 -17.64
N ASN A 170 -17.50 -33.06 -16.75
CA ASN A 170 -17.42 -34.49 -17.06
C ASN A 170 -18.71 -35.21 -16.63
N GLU A 171 -18.75 -36.54 -16.76
CA GLU A 171 -19.93 -37.34 -16.40
C GLU A 171 -20.30 -37.27 -14.91
N ASP A 172 -19.32 -36.99 -14.05
CA ASP A 172 -19.45 -36.92 -12.59
C ASP A 172 -19.65 -35.49 -12.05
N GLY A 173 -19.55 -34.46 -12.89
CA GLY A 173 -19.70 -33.06 -12.49
C GLY A 173 -18.67 -32.13 -13.12
N ILE A 174 -17.92 -31.42 -12.27
CA ILE A 174 -16.86 -30.48 -12.69
C ILE A 174 -15.60 -31.27 -13.01
N ALA A 175 -14.99 -30.99 -14.16
CA ALA A 175 -13.83 -31.74 -14.62
C ALA A 175 -12.53 -31.33 -13.93
N ASP A 176 -12.26 -30.03 -13.76
CA ASP A 176 -11.07 -29.53 -13.06
C ASP A 176 -11.32 -28.19 -12.34
N GLU A 177 -11.15 -28.17 -11.02
CA GLU A 177 -11.28 -26.98 -10.17
C GLU A 177 -10.06 -26.06 -10.18
N ASN A 178 -9.03 -26.41 -10.96
CA ASN A 178 -7.85 -25.59 -11.21
C ASN A 178 -7.95 -24.82 -12.53
N GLU A 179 -9.05 -24.94 -13.26
CA GLU A 179 -9.33 -24.10 -14.41
C GLU A 179 -9.39 -22.62 -14.01
N ASP A 180 -9.09 -21.75 -14.97
CA ASP A 180 -8.98 -20.32 -14.76
C ASP A 180 -10.26 -19.69 -14.21
N PHE A 181 -11.43 -20.16 -14.66
CA PHE A 181 -12.74 -19.76 -14.12
C PHE A 181 -12.79 -19.93 -12.60
N TRP A 182 -12.42 -21.11 -12.10
CA TRP A 182 -12.51 -21.43 -10.68
C TRP A 182 -11.51 -20.64 -9.84
N LYS A 183 -10.30 -20.41 -10.35
CA LYS A 183 -9.30 -19.57 -9.67
C LYS A 183 -9.78 -18.12 -9.53
N VAL A 184 -10.31 -17.55 -10.62
CA VAL A 184 -10.86 -16.19 -10.61
C VAL A 184 -12.08 -16.12 -9.69
N PHE A 185 -13.01 -17.08 -9.78
CA PHE A 185 -14.20 -17.14 -8.93
C PHE A 185 -13.83 -17.25 -7.45
N LYS A 186 -12.91 -18.15 -7.08
CA LYS A 186 -12.42 -18.32 -5.71
C LYS A 186 -11.79 -17.04 -5.16
N ALA A 187 -10.95 -16.35 -5.94
CA ALA A 187 -10.36 -15.09 -5.52
C ALA A 187 -11.42 -13.98 -5.36
N MET A 188 -12.41 -13.94 -6.26
CA MET A 188 -13.53 -13.00 -6.20
C MET A 188 -14.37 -13.16 -4.92
N ILE A 189 -14.78 -14.38 -4.61
CA ILE A 189 -15.58 -14.67 -3.41
C ILE A 189 -14.78 -14.49 -2.13
N ALA A 190 -13.46 -14.71 -2.15
CA ALA A 190 -12.59 -14.45 -1.01
C ALA A 190 -12.56 -12.95 -0.67
N VAL A 191 -12.39 -12.08 -1.69
CA VAL A 191 -12.46 -10.62 -1.51
C VAL A 191 -13.85 -10.20 -1.01
N TYR A 192 -14.90 -10.74 -1.60
CA TYR A 192 -16.28 -10.43 -1.23
C TYR A 192 -16.61 -10.83 0.21
N ALA A 193 -16.23 -12.05 0.62
CA ALA A 193 -16.44 -12.53 1.98
C ALA A 193 -15.67 -11.70 3.02
N GLU A 194 -14.44 -11.28 2.71
CA GLU A 194 -13.66 -10.38 3.56
C GLU A 194 -14.35 -9.02 3.75
N LEU A 195 -14.86 -8.42 2.66
CA LEU A 195 -15.60 -7.16 2.72
C LEU A 195 -16.85 -7.27 3.60
N ARG A 196 -17.51 -8.43 3.56
CA ARG A 196 -18.68 -8.77 4.37
C ARG A 196 -18.36 -9.16 5.81
N GLN A 197 -17.08 -9.29 6.17
CA GLN A 197 -16.62 -9.79 7.47
C GLN A 197 -17.20 -11.16 7.83
N TRP A 198 -17.41 -12.01 6.82
CA TRP A 198 -17.94 -13.36 6.99
C TRP A 198 -16.97 -14.38 7.60
N PRO A 199 -15.68 -14.45 7.19
CA PRO A 199 -14.81 -15.53 7.59
C PRO A 199 -14.47 -15.53 9.09
N ASN A 200 -14.54 -16.69 9.73
CA ASN A 200 -13.80 -16.95 10.97
C ASN A 200 -12.30 -17.19 10.70
N ILE A 201 -11.48 -17.44 11.74
CA ILE A 201 -10.03 -17.64 11.59
C ILE A 201 -9.66 -18.74 10.57
N GLY A 202 -10.37 -19.87 10.57
CA GLY A 202 -10.12 -20.98 9.64
C GLY A 202 -10.52 -20.64 8.21
N GLU A 203 -11.65 -19.97 8.05
CA GLU A 203 -12.18 -19.52 6.75
C GLU A 203 -11.34 -18.37 6.17
N ALA A 204 -10.80 -17.48 7.01
CA ALA A 204 -9.90 -16.42 6.59
C ALA A 204 -8.60 -16.98 5.99
N LYS A 205 -8.07 -18.07 6.57
CA LYS A 205 -6.94 -18.81 5.98
C LYS A 205 -7.33 -19.40 4.61
N ARG A 206 -8.55 -19.92 4.47
CA ARG A 206 -9.06 -20.44 3.19
C ARG A 206 -9.21 -19.33 2.14
N ALA A 207 -9.79 -18.20 2.51
CA ALA A 207 -9.91 -17.02 1.65
C ALA A 207 -8.53 -16.54 1.17
N GLN A 208 -7.53 -16.54 2.06
CA GLN A 208 -6.16 -16.22 1.69
C GLN A 208 -5.57 -17.21 0.68
N LEU A 209 -5.80 -18.51 0.85
CA LEU A 209 -5.38 -19.52 -0.13
C LEU A 209 -6.02 -19.30 -1.51
N TYR A 210 -7.32 -18.96 -1.55
CA TYR A 210 -8.03 -18.66 -2.78
C TYR A 210 -7.44 -17.46 -3.53
N LYS A 211 -7.15 -16.37 -2.83
CA LYS A 211 -6.46 -15.21 -3.43
C LYS A 211 -5.06 -15.58 -3.94
N GLN A 212 -4.36 -16.48 -3.26
CA GLN A 212 -3.03 -16.93 -3.65
C GLN A 212 -3.00 -17.80 -4.91
N GLU A 213 -4.13 -18.39 -5.34
CA GLU A 213 -4.18 -19.18 -6.59
C GLU A 213 -3.85 -18.34 -7.84
N LEU A 214 -4.10 -17.03 -7.79
CA LEU A 214 -3.74 -16.07 -8.84
C LEU A 214 -2.36 -15.44 -8.63
N ASN A 215 -1.76 -15.59 -7.44
CA ASN A 215 -0.44 -15.03 -7.12
C ASN A 215 0.65 -16.03 -7.46
N LEU A 216 1.04 -16.07 -8.74
CA LEU A 216 2.11 -16.97 -9.22
C LEU A 216 3.50 -16.55 -8.73
N SER A 217 3.65 -15.30 -8.28
CA SER A 217 4.85 -14.84 -7.57
C SER A 217 4.58 -14.83 -6.06
N LYS A 218 5.41 -15.56 -5.31
CA LYS A 218 5.47 -15.47 -3.84
C LYS A 218 5.67 -14.00 -3.46
N SER A 219 4.70 -13.44 -2.75
CA SER A 219 4.65 -12.07 -2.21
C SER A 219 4.72 -10.96 -3.27
N ALA A 220 3.93 -9.90 -3.10
CA ALA A 220 4.36 -8.57 -3.53
C ALA A 220 5.84 -8.45 -3.15
N LYS A 221 6.73 -8.32 -4.14
CA LYS A 221 8.18 -8.40 -3.95
C LYS A 221 8.52 -7.72 -2.63
N ASP A 222 9.07 -8.48 -1.68
CA ASP A 222 9.82 -7.87 -0.58
C ASP A 222 10.89 -7.03 -1.25
N VAL A 223 10.60 -5.75 -1.43
CA VAL A 223 11.54 -4.81 -1.96
C VAL A 223 12.60 -4.75 -0.89
N ASP A 224 13.79 -5.26 -1.19
CA ASP A 224 14.94 -5.03 -0.33
C ASP A 224 15.17 -3.50 -0.34
N GLU A 225 14.60 -2.84 0.68
CA GLU A 225 14.59 -1.38 0.83
C GLU A 225 16.03 -0.86 0.86
N VAL A 226 16.92 -1.60 1.54
CA VAL A 226 18.33 -1.28 1.65
C VAL A 226 19.01 -1.40 0.27
N ALA A 227 18.84 -2.50 -0.45
CA ALA A 227 19.42 -2.66 -1.79
C ALA A 227 18.88 -1.62 -2.79
N THR A 228 17.59 -1.30 -2.69
CA THR A 228 16.94 -0.30 -3.54
C THR A 228 17.50 1.09 -3.28
N VAL A 229 17.58 1.51 -2.02
CA VAL A 229 18.15 2.82 -1.65
C VAL A 229 19.64 2.87 -1.98
N LYS A 230 20.41 1.78 -1.82
CA LYS A 230 21.81 1.70 -2.29
C LYS A 230 21.90 1.94 -3.79
N HIS A 231 21.03 1.31 -4.57
CA HIS A 231 21.00 1.51 -6.02
C HIS A 231 20.67 2.96 -6.38
N LEU A 232 19.68 3.57 -5.71
CA LEU A 232 19.32 4.97 -5.91
C LEU A 232 20.44 5.93 -5.52
N LEU A 233 21.15 5.69 -4.41
CA LEU A 233 22.31 6.50 -4.03
C LEU A 233 23.42 6.37 -5.09
N LYS A 234 23.67 5.17 -5.61
CA LYS A 234 24.68 4.97 -6.66
C LYS A 234 24.32 5.67 -7.98
N THR A 235 23.05 5.64 -8.40
CA THR A 235 22.61 6.14 -9.72
C THR A 235 22.13 7.60 -9.70
N ARG A 236 21.50 8.06 -8.61
CA ARG A 236 20.86 9.38 -8.48
C ARG A 236 21.57 10.30 -7.48
N ARG A 237 22.47 9.78 -6.65
CA ARG A 237 23.29 10.49 -5.63
C ARG A 237 22.55 11.10 -4.45
N TYR A 238 21.35 11.65 -4.66
CA TYR A 238 20.57 12.33 -3.63
C TYR A 238 19.22 11.62 -3.46
N VAL A 239 18.96 11.11 -2.26
CA VAL A 239 17.76 10.31 -1.97
C VAL A 239 17.07 10.85 -0.73
N VAL A 240 15.75 11.04 -0.81
CA VAL A 240 14.88 11.26 0.36
C VAL A 240 14.14 9.94 0.62
N VAL A 241 14.30 9.42 1.82
CA VAL A 241 13.55 8.29 2.35
C VAL A 241 12.43 8.84 3.22
N GLN A 242 11.20 8.69 2.77
CA GLN A 242 10.01 9.17 3.48
C GLN A 242 9.14 8.01 3.96
N GLY A 243 8.36 8.22 4.99
CA GLY A 243 7.36 7.25 5.44
C GLY A 243 6.85 7.55 6.84
N ALA A 244 5.85 6.79 7.28
CA ALA A 244 5.27 6.94 8.60
C ALA A 244 6.31 6.72 9.72
N PRO A 245 6.06 7.21 10.94
CA PRO A 245 6.87 6.87 12.11
C PRO A 245 6.97 5.36 12.31
N GLY A 246 8.14 4.88 12.75
CA GLY A 246 8.34 3.44 13.04
C GLY A 246 8.54 2.52 11.83
N THR A 247 8.65 3.05 10.60
CA THR A 247 8.92 2.24 9.39
C THR A 247 10.39 1.85 9.20
N GLY A 248 11.29 2.26 10.12
CA GLY A 248 12.69 1.84 10.09
C GLY A 248 13.64 2.73 9.26
N LYS A 249 13.27 3.97 8.96
CA LYS A 249 14.13 4.93 8.23
C LYS A 249 15.52 5.10 8.86
N THR A 250 15.57 5.27 10.18
CA THR A 250 16.83 5.38 10.95
C THR A 250 17.63 4.09 10.93
N TYR A 251 16.97 2.93 10.98
CA TYR A 251 17.63 1.63 10.84
C TYR A 251 18.24 1.47 9.44
N LEU A 252 17.51 1.88 8.40
CA LEU A 252 17.99 1.87 7.01
C LEU A 252 19.23 2.76 6.86
N THR A 253 19.20 4.01 7.36
CA THR A 253 20.38 4.91 7.27
C THR A 253 21.58 4.38 8.07
N ALA A 254 21.35 3.81 9.26
CA ALA A 254 22.40 3.17 10.06
C ALA A 254 23.01 1.93 9.36
N THR A 255 22.20 1.17 8.63
CA THR A 255 22.67 0.02 7.84
C THR A 255 23.51 0.46 6.65
N LEU A 256 23.07 1.52 5.94
CA LEU A 256 23.81 2.08 4.82
C LEU A 256 25.15 2.69 5.24
N ARG A 257 25.19 3.33 6.41
CA ARG A 257 26.42 3.91 6.99
C ARG A 257 27.58 2.91 7.05
N LYS A 258 27.29 1.63 7.33
CA LYS A 258 28.31 0.57 7.45
C LYS A 258 29.09 0.29 6.16
N GLU A 259 28.60 0.76 5.00
CA GLU A 259 29.30 0.63 3.72
C GLU A 259 30.33 1.74 3.45
N TYR A 260 30.41 2.74 4.33
CA TYR A 260 31.29 3.88 4.19
C TYR A 260 32.34 3.86 5.29
N VAL A 261 33.51 4.43 5.02
CA VAL A 261 34.52 4.68 6.05
C VAL A 261 33.92 5.67 7.05
N ASP A 262 33.98 5.39 8.36
CA ASP A 262 33.28 6.20 9.38
C ASP A 262 33.59 7.70 9.28
N GLN A 263 34.85 8.08 9.04
CA GLN A 263 35.26 9.48 8.87
C GLN A 263 34.71 10.17 7.61
N ASN A 264 34.15 9.40 6.67
CA ASN A 264 33.51 9.88 5.44
C ASN A 264 31.98 9.95 5.59
N VAL A 265 31.45 9.66 6.78
CA VAL A 265 30.02 9.78 7.07
C VAL A 265 29.79 10.99 7.95
N ILE A 266 28.98 11.91 7.46
CA ILE A 266 28.62 13.14 8.17
C ILE A 266 27.12 13.09 8.41
N PHE A 267 26.74 13.27 9.67
CA PHE A 267 25.35 13.24 10.10
C PHE A 267 24.94 14.64 10.58
N THR A 268 23.71 15.02 10.26
CA THR A 268 23.04 16.19 10.81
C THR A 268 21.55 15.90 10.91
N GLN A 269 20.88 16.54 11.87
CA GLN A 269 19.43 16.49 12.00
C GLN A 269 18.88 17.91 11.88
N PHE A 270 17.78 18.09 11.15
CA PHE A 270 17.11 19.38 11.02
C PHE A 270 16.04 19.57 12.09
N HIS A 271 15.90 20.82 12.52
CA HIS A 271 14.89 21.30 13.45
C HIS A 271 14.33 22.63 12.94
N ALA A 272 13.26 23.12 13.55
CA ALA A 272 12.53 24.31 13.10
C ALA A 272 13.42 25.56 12.91
N GLU A 273 14.46 25.67 13.74
CA GLU A 273 15.39 26.80 13.76
C GLU A 273 16.71 26.54 13.02
N THR A 274 16.88 25.39 12.36
CA THR A 274 18.11 25.15 11.58
C THR A 274 18.24 26.20 10.49
N THR A 275 19.41 26.84 10.42
CA THR A 275 19.72 27.91 9.47
C THR A 275 20.79 27.50 8.47
N TYR A 276 21.06 28.39 7.50
CA TYR A 276 22.22 28.27 6.60
C TYR A 276 23.55 28.16 7.38
N SER A 277 23.69 28.93 8.47
CA SER A 277 24.90 28.93 9.27
C SER A 277 25.15 27.61 9.99
N ASP A 278 24.09 26.87 10.32
CA ASP A 278 24.20 25.55 10.94
C ASP A 278 24.57 24.47 9.92
N PHE A 279 24.03 24.54 8.70
CA PHE A 279 24.19 23.49 7.69
C PHE A 279 25.38 23.69 6.76
N VAL A 280 25.57 24.90 6.24
CA VAL A 280 26.68 25.24 5.32
C VAL A 280 27.84 25.86 6.08
N GLY A 281 27.56 26.83 6.96
CA GLY A 281 28.53 27.43 7.86
C GLY A 281 28.33 28.92 8.05
N GLY A 282 28.94 29.46 9.10
CA GLY A 282 28.80 30.87 9.45
C GLY A 282 29.80 31.31 10.50
N TYR A 283 29.91 32.63 10.68
CA TYR A 283 30.73 33.20 11.74
C TYR A 283 30.04 33.03 13.10
N GLN A 284 30.75 32.44 14.06
CA GLN A 284 30.29 32.33 15.44
C GLN A 284 31.26 33.10 16.36
N PRO A 285 30.72 33.72 17.42
CA PRO A 285 31.56 34.35 18.44
C PRO A 285 32.35 33.28 19.21
N VAL A 286 33.65 33.47 19.34
CA VAL A 286 34.55 32.65 20.15
C VAL A 286 35.28 33.57 21.13
N THR A 287 35.44 33.13 22.37
CA THR A 287 36.26 33.87 23.35
C THR A 287 37.68 33.34 23.29
N GLU A 288 38.63 34.18 22.88
CA GLU A 288 40.06 33.88 22.88
C GLU A 288 40.80 34.88 23.75
N ASN A 289 41.51 34.40 24.77
CA ASN A 289 42.26 35.25 25.71
C ASN A 289 41.42 36.37 26.34
N GLY A 290 40.13 36.13 26.59
CA GLY A 290 39.19 37.09 27.17
C GLY A 290 38.61 38.12 26.18
N ASN A 291 39.00 38.07 24.90
CA ASN A 291 38.45 38.92 23.84
C ASN A 291 37.44 38.15 22.98
N LEU A 292 36.36 38.84 22.61
CA LEU A 292 35.38 38.33 21.65
C LEU A 292 35.95 38.41 20.23
N THR A 293 36.21 37.25 19.61
CA THR A 293 36.58 37.13 18.20
C THR A 293 35.49 36.39 17.43
N TYR A 294 35.42 36.56 16.11
CA TYR A 294 34.51 35.79 15.26
C TYR A 294 35.33 34.82 14.43
N ARG A 295 34.98 33.53 14.50
CA ARG A 295 35.59 32.49 13.65
C ARG A 295 34.54 31.86 12.76
N TYR A 296 34.91 31.54 11.53
CA TYR A 296 34.04 30.82 10.62
C TYR A 296 33.98 29.35 11.03
N HIS A 297 32.78 28.84 11.27
CA HIS A 297 32.52 27.44 11.57
C HIS A 297 31.88 26.76 10.36
N GLU A 298 32.52 25.70 9.86
CA GLU A 298 32.02 24.93 8.72
C GLU A 298 30.88 24.01 9.15
N GLY A 299 29.75 24.12 8.46
CA GLY A 299 28.61 23.23 8.65
C GLY A 299 28.85 21.83 8.04
N PRO A 300 27.99 20.85 8.37
CA PRO A 300 28.09 19.47 7.89
C PRO A 300 28.13 19.37 6.35
N PHE A 301 27.43 20.23 5.63
CA PHE A 301 27.44 20.23 4.17
C PHE A 301 28.82 20.59 3.60
N LEU A 302 29.44 21.65 4.11
CA LEU A 302 30.74 22.11 3.66
C LEU A 302 31.84 21.11 4.03
N ARG A 303 31.78 20.53 5.24
CA ARG A 303 32.68 19.44 5.66
C ARG A 303 32.58 18.23 4.73
N ALA A 304 31.38 17.86 4.29
CA ALA A 304 31.17 16.74 3.38
C ALA A 304 31.76 17.02 1.99
N ILE A 305 31.60 18.24 1.50
CA ILE A 305 32.20 18.67 0.24
C ILE A 305 33.73 18.62 0.32
N LYS A 306 34.34 19.19 1.36
CA LYS A 306 35.79 19.18 1.53
C LYS A 306 36.32 17.75 1.64
N LYS A 307 35.70 16.93 2.48
CA LYS A 307 36.05 15.50 2.60
C LYS A 307 35.97 14.76 1.26
N ALA A 308 34.96 15.05 0.45
CA ALA A 308 34.78 14.42 -0.86
C ALA A 308 35.78 14.93 -1.91
N LYS A 309 36.30 16.17 -1.78
CA LYS A 309 37.40 16.67 -2.61
C LYS A 309 38.75 16.03 -2.22
N ASP A 310 38.96 15.79 -0.93
CA ASP A 310 40.23 15.29 -0.39
C ASP A 310 40.35 13.76 -0.43
N SER A 311 39.24 13.05 -0.64
CA SER A 311 39.17 11.58 -0.68
C SER A 311 38.68 11.07 -2.04
N LYS A 312 39.22 9.94 -2.49
CA LYS A 312 38.65 9.18 -3.62
C LYS A 312 37.51 8.26 -3.20
N ASP A 313 37.39 7.98 -1.90
CA ASP A 313 36.35 7.11 -1.37
C ASP A 313 34.98 7.81 -1.38
N PRO A 314 33.88 7.06 -1.40
CA PRO A 314 32.55 7.63 -1.24
C PRO A 314 32.40 8.38 0.09
N VAL A 315 31.71 9.52 0.04
CA VAL A 315 31.33 10.34 1.21
C VAL A 315 29.82 10.37 1.31
N LEU A 316 29.29 10.14 2.51
CA LEU A 316 27.85 10.12 2.78
C LEU A 316 27.48 11.25 3.73
N LEU A 317 26.58 12.13 3.28
CA LEU A 317 25.88 13.08 4.12
C LEU A 317 24.49 12.54 4.46
N ILE A 318 24.20 12.36 5.74
CA ILE A 318 22.90 11.95 6.27
C ILE A 318 22.22 13.19 6.86
N ILE A 319 21.03 13.51 6.37
CA ILE A 319 20.19 14.61 6.86
C ILE A 319 18.91 14.00 7.45
N ASP A 320 18.84 13.91 8.76
CA ASP A 320 17.65 13.40 9.44
C ASP A 320 16.59 14.50 9.56
N GLU A 321 15.32 14.14 9.40
CA GLU A 321 14.16 15.04 9.55
C GLU A 321 14.19 16.26 8.61
N ILE A 322 14.49 16.05 7.31
CA ILE A 322 14.75 17.12 6.34
C ILE A 322 13.59 18.12 6.20
N ASN A 323 12.35 17.72 6.47
CA ASN A 323 11.18 18.60 6.41
C ASN A 323 10.99 19.48 7.66
N ARG A 324 11.77 19.29 8.73
CA ARG A 324 11.66 20.10 9.95
C ARG A 324 12.26 21.50 9.83
N ALA A 325 13.00 21.79 8.78
CA ALA A 325 13.56 23.12 8.52
C ALA A 325 13.09 23.69 7.18
N ASN A 326 13.11 25.01 7.04
CA ASN A 326 12.88 25.66 5.75
C ASN A 326 14.08 25.43 4.82
N LEU A 327 13.96 24.43 3.95
CA LEU A 327 15.04 23.98 3.07
C LEU A 327 15.59 25.06 2.15
N SER A 328 14.74 25.97 1.67
CA SER A 328 15.20 27.09 0.83
C SER A 328 16.17 27.99 1.60
N ASN A 329 15.87 28.26 2.88
CA ASN A 329 16.73 29.08 3.73
C ASN A 329 17.99 28.32 4.17
N VAL A 330 17.87 27.03 4.51
CA VAL A 330 19.00 26.22 4.98
C VAL A 330 20.01 25.95 3.88
N LEU A 331 19.54 25.72 2.64
CA LEU A 331 20.43 25.44 1.52
C LEU A 331 20.99 26.73 0.89
N GLY A 332 20.23 27.83 0.89
CA GLY A 332 20.63 29.06 0.21
C GLY A 332 21.02 28.79 -1.24
N GLU A 333 22.17 29.30 -1.67
CA GLU A 333 22.74 29.10 -3.00
C GLU A 333 23.23 27.66 -3.24
N ALA A 334 23.56 26.89 -2.21
CA ALA A 334 23.95 25.49 -2.34
C ALA A 334 22.84 24.62 -2.95
N PHE A 335 21.59 25.09 -2.90
CA PHE A 335 20.46 24.52 -3.62
C PHE A 335 20.81 24.23 -5.09
N TYR A 336 21.51 25.16 -5.76
CA TYR A 336 21.91 25.01 -7.15
C TYR A 336 22.80 23.78 -7.38
N LEU A 337 23.63 23.37 -6.41
CA LEU A 337 24.58 22.27 -6.58
C LEU A 337 23.94 20.88 -6.63
N PHE A 338 22.68 20.74 -6.18
CA PHE A 338 21.93 19.49 -6.17
C PHE A 338 21.40 19.06 -7.55
N GLU A 339 21.72 19.79 -8.62
CA GLU A 339 21.34 19.38 -9.97
C GLU A 339 22.06 18.07 -10.37
N THR A 340 21.28 17.12 -10.87
CA THR A 340 21.74 15.75 -11.09
C THR A 340 22.52 15.61 -12.40
N HIS A 341 22.16 16.39 -13.42
CA HIS A 341 22.80 16.39 -14.73
C HIS A 341 23.96 17.38 -14.74
N PHE A 342 25.12 16.91 -15.19
CA PHE A 342 26.26 17.77 -15.43
C PHE A 342 26.03 18.53 -16.74
N ASP A 343 26.20 19.85 -16.71
CA ASP A 343 26.19 20.72 -17.88
C ASP A 343 27.36 21.69 -17.71
N GLU A 344 28.32 21.64 -18.65
CA GLU A 344 29.54 22.44 -18.64
C GLU A 344 29.27 23.95 -18.75
N ARG A 345 28.07 24.34 -19.18
CA ARG A 345 27.64 25.74 -19.28
C ARG A 345 27.20 26.32 -17.93
N ARG A 346 27.17 25.51 -16.87
CA ARG A 346 26.74 25.96 -15.55
C ARG A 346 27.78 26.87 -14.91
N ALA A 347 27.31 27.99 -14.41
CA ALA A 347 28.14 28.91 -13.63
C ALA A 347 28.71 28.22 -12.39
N GLU A 348 29.96 28.55 -12.07
CA GLU A 348 30.57 28.22 -10.79
C GLU A 348 29.95 29.13 -9.71
N ILE A 349 29.59 28.54 -8.57
CA ILE A 349 29.11 29.30 -7.41
C ILE A 349 30.10 29.21 -6.26
N GLU A 350 30.07 30.21 -5.40
CA GLU A 350 30.86 30.29 -4.17
C GLU A 350 29.97 29.96 -2.97
N ILE A 351 30.41 29.03 -2.12
CA ILE A 351 29.72 28.68 -0.88
C ILE A 351 30.70 28.67 0.29
N GLY A 352 30.19 28.91 1.50
CA GLY A 352 30.99 28.80 2.72
C GLY A 352 31.62 30.13 3.17
N ASP A 353 32.86 30.07 3.66
CA ASP A 353 33.56 31.23 4.23
C ASP A 353 33.77 32.33 3.17
N PRO A 354 33.21 33.54 3.35
CA PRO A 354 33.43 34.66 2.42
C PRO A 354 34.91 35.04 2.24
N GLN A 355 35.78 34.75 3.22
CA GLN A 355 37.22 35.02 3.11
C GLN A 355 37.97 33.91 2.37
N ALA A 356 37.43 32.69 2.33
CA ALA A 356 38.04 31.53 1.70
C ALA A 356 36.96 30.61 1.11
N PRO A 357 36.19 31.08 0.11
CA PRO A 357 35.01 30.37 -0.34
C PRO A 357 35.38 29.10 -1.10
N VAL A 358 34.51 28.09 -0.99
CA VAL A 358 34.62 26.89 -1.82
C VAL A 358 33.88 27.13 -3.12
N LYS A 359 34.63 27.19 -4.22
CA LYS A 359 34.06 27.34 -5.57
C LYS A 359 33.73 25.98 -6.18
N LEU A 360 32.52 25.87 -6.74
CA LEU A 360 31.97 24.64 -7.30
C LEU A 360 30.97 24.92 -8.43
N GLN A 361 31.09 24.18 -9.53
CA GLN A 361 30.02 24.07 -10.54
C GLN A 361 29.03 22.94 -10.21
N GLN A 362 29.48 21.90 -9.49
CA GLN A 362 28.67 20.75 -9.09
C GLN A 362 29.26 20.09 -7.83
N LEU A 363 28.43 19.38 -7.06
CA LEU A 363 28.92 18.54 -5.97
C LEU A 363 29.87 17.42 -6.46
N PRO A 364 30.91 17.06 -5.68
CA PRO A 364 31.83 15.98 -5.99
C PRO A 364 31.12 14.66 -6.37
N LYS A 365 31.63 13.96 -7.38
CA LYS A 365 30.99 12.75 -7.94
C LYS A 365 30.96 11.57 -6.98
N ASN A 366 31.78 11.55 -5.94
CA ASN A 366 31.82 10.57 -4.85
C ASN A 366 30.98 10.96 -3.62
N MET A 367 30.38 12.15 -3.60
CA MET A 367 29.49 12.58 -2.53
C MET A 367 28.06 12.04 -2.76
N ARG A 368 27.43 11.56 -1.68
CA ARG A 368 26.07 11.02 -1.63
C ARG A 368 25.30 11.71 -0.52
N VAL A 369 24.02 11.97 -0.75
CA VAL A 369 23.14 12.58 0.24
C VAL A 369 21.94 11.66 0.44
N ILE A 370 21.72 11.25 1.69
CA ILE A 370 20.49 10.58 2.09
C ILE A 370 19.79 11.45 3.14
N ALA A 371 18.50 11.65 2.94
CA ALA A 371 17.67 12.41 3.86
C ALA A 371 16.50 11.54 4.34
N THR A 372 16.06 11.73 5.58
CA THR A 372 14.85 11.08 6.11
C THR A 372 13.74 12.11 6.27
N MET A 373 12.49 11.66 6.08
CA MET A 373 11.30 12.49 6.24
C MET A 373 10.19 11.70 6.93
N ASN A 374 9.68 12.19 8.06
CA ASN A 374 8.43 11.68 8.62
C ASN A 374 7.25 12.30 7.88
N THR A 375 6.36 11.46 7.37
CA THR A 375 5.19 11.89 6.60
C THR A 375 3.97 12.19 7.47
N ALA A 376 3.95 11.71 8.72
CA ALA A 376 2.86 11.99 9.67
C ALA A 376 2.93 13.40 10.25
N ASP A 377 4.13 13.98 10.33
CA ASP A 377 4.35 15.32 10.86
C ASP A 377 3.90 16.37 9.82
N ARG A 378 2.69 16.92 10.01
CA ARG A 378 2.07 17.90 9.09
C ARG A 378 2.40 19.36 9.42
N SER A 379 3.03 19.64 10.55
CA SER A 379 3.49 20.99 10.96
C SER A 379 4.77 21.45 10.25
N LEU A 380 5.22 20.71 9.24
CA LEU A 380 6.56 20.78 8.68
C LEU A 380 6.64 21.63 7.41
N ALA A 381 7.84 22.17 7.14
CA ALA A 381 8.06 23.07 6.03
C ALA A 381 7.76 22.37 4.69
N VAL A 382 6.98 23.05 3.83
CA VAL A 382 6.65 22.52 2.51
C VAL A 382 7.94 22.40 1.68
N ILE A 383 8.27 21.19 1.27
CA ILE A 383 9.39 20.95 0.36
C ILE A 383 8.98 21.38 -1.05
N ASP A 384 9.67 22.41 -1.57
CA ASP A 384 9.46 22.96 -2.91
C ASP A 384 9.56 21.88 -4.01
N PHE A 385 8.67 21.94 -5.00
CA PHE A 385 8.69 21.13 -6.22
C PHE A 385 10.03 21.18 -6.96
N ALA A 386 10.77 22.29 -6.90
CA ALA A 386 12.09 22.38 -7.48
C ALA A 386 13.10 21.46 -6.77
N LEU A 387 13.06 21.37 -5.44
CA LEU A 387 13.89 20.43 -4.68
C LEU A 387 13.44 18.99 -4.93
N ARG A 388 12.12 18.74 -4.96
CA ARG A 388 11.59 17.40 -5.23
C ARG A 388 12.17 16.78 -6.51
N ARG A 389 12.36 17.57 -7.57
CA ARG A 389 12.92 17.10 -8.85
C ARG A 389 14.41 16.72 -8.80
N ARG A 390 15.16 17.20 -7.81
CA ARG A 390 16.61 16.96 -7.66
C ARG A 390 16.94 15.75 -6.80
N PHE A 391 15.97 15.27 -6.02
CA PHE A 391 16.11 14.08 -5.19
C PHE A 391 15.33 12.91 -5.78
N ALA A 392 15.85 11.70 -5.62
CA ALA A 392 15.03 10.49 -5.76
C ALA A 392 14.22 10.28 -4.47
N TRP A 393 12.93 10.00 -4.60
CA TRP A 393 12.04 9.78 -3.47
C TRP A 393 11.77 8.30 -3.31
N PHE A 394 12.03 7.77 -2.12
CA PHE A 394 11.72 6.40 -1.76
C PHE A 394 10.77 6.41 -0.57
N THR A 395 9.59 5.81 -0.73
CA THR A 395 8.59 5.71 0.34
C THR A 395 8.72 4.34 1.02
N MET A 396 8.99 4.34 2.32
CA MET A 396 8.91 3.16 3.18
C MET A 396 7.49 3.03 3.74
N ASN A 397 6.85 1.91 3.45
CA ASN A 397 5.53 1.58 3.97
C ASN A 397 5.67 0.61 5.15
N PRO A 398 4.73 0.63 6.12
CA PRO A 398 4.67 -0.41 7.13
C PRO A 398 4.61 -1.80 6.50
N ARG A 399 5.39 -2.73 7.03
CA ARG A 399 5.46 -4.10 6.53
C ARG A 399 5.66 -5.09 7.66
N GLU A 400 5.29 -6.35 7.41
CA GLU A 400 5.68 -7.42 8.32
C GLU A 400 7.21 -7.55 8.38
N ILE A 401 7.71 -7.79 9.60
CA ILE A 401 9.13 -8.08 9.83
C ILE A 401 9.34 -9.59 9.81
N LYS A 402 10.35 -10.01 9.03
CA LYS A 402 10.77 -11.41 9.00
C LYS A 402 11.61 -11.76 10.22
N LYS A 403 11.66 -13.04 10.57
CA LYS A 403 12.41 -13.52 11.75
C LYS A 403 13.91 -13.24 11.63
N GLU A 404 14.45 -13.24 10.42
CA GLU A 404 15.87 -13.00 10.15
C GLU A 404 16.27 -11.54 10.33
N GLU A 405 15.30 -10.62 10.36
CA GLU A 405 15.52 -9.19 10.56
C GLU A 405 15.43 -8.77 12.04
N LEU A 406 14.97 -9.67 12.92
CA LEU A 406 14.88 -9.43 14.36
C LEU A 406 16.18 -9.82 15.07
N SER A 407 16.54 -9.05 16.09
CA SER A 407 17.57 -9.43 17.04
C SER A 407 17.15 -10.67 17.83
N VAL A 408 18.12 -11.41 18.37
CA VAL A 408 17.88 -12.66 19.12
C VAL A 408 16.89 -12.47 20.29
N ASN A 409 16.87 -11.28 20.88
CA ASN A 409 16.04 -10.94 22.04
C ASN A 409 14.77 -10.14 21.68
N GLU A 410 14.41 -10.05 20.40
CA GLU A 410 13.23 -9.30 19.95
C GLU A 410 12.07 -10.23 19.55
N LYS A 411 10.84 -9.74 19.70
CA LYS A 411 9.62 -10.40 19.25
C LYS A 411 8.77 -9.40 18.45
N PHE A 412 8.38 -9.79 17.24
CA PHE A 412 7.39 -9.06 16.45
C PHE A 412 5.97 -9.59 16.72
N HIS A 413 5.07 -8.71 17.13
CA HIS A 413 3.65 -8.99 17.39
C HIS A 413 2.82 -8.93 16.10
N LYS A 414 3.09 -9.89 15.21
CA LYS A 414 2.53 -9.95 13.85
C LYS A 414 1.00 -9.85 13.79
N GLU A 415 0.29 -10.55 14.68
CA GLU A 415 -1.18 -10.58 14.65
C GLU A 415 -1.79 -9.21 14.97
N ILE A 416 -1.22 -8.50 15.95
CA ILE A 416 -1.65 -7.16 16.34
C ILE A 416 -1.36 -6.17 15.20
N PHE A 417 -0.15 -6.24 14.62
CA PHE A 417 0.23 -5.44 13.46
C PHE A 417 -0.75 -5.64 12.29
N ILE A 418 -1.06 -6.88 11.91
CA ILE A 418 -1.99 -7.18 10.82
C ILE A 418 -3.39 -6.62 11.09
N ARG A 419 -3.89 -6.73 12.33
CA ARG A 419 -5.21 -6.17 12.68
C ARG A 419 -5.25 -4.66 12.49
N LEU A 420 -4.24 -3.93 12.98
CA LEU A 420 -4.16 -2.47 12.78
C LEU A 420 -3.97 -2.12 11.30
N HIS A 421 -3.05 -2.80 10.62
CA HIS A 421 -2.80 -2.65 9.18
C HIS A 421 -4.09 -2.80 8.38
N ASN A 422 -4.89 -3.83 8.65
CA ASN A 422 -6.16 -4.05 7.96
C ASN A 422 -7.18 -2.91 8.15
N ILE A 423 -7.17 -2.23 9.30
CA ILE A 423 -8.00 -1.04 9.51
C ILE A 423 -7.55 0.08 8.56
N PHE A 424 -6.25 0.38 8.49
CA PHE A 424 -5.71 1.35 7.54
C PHE A 424 -6.01 0.94 6.09
N GLN A 425 -5.75 -0.32 5.72
CA GLN A 425 -6.04 -0.83 4.38
C GLN A 425 -7.53 -0.82 4.04
N MET A 426 -8.44 -0.82 5.03
CA MET A 426 -9.87 -0.72 4.77
C MET A 426 -10.37 0.72 4.66
N TYR A 427 -9.95 1.59 5.57
CA TYR A 427 -10.59 2.90 5.76
C TYR A 427 -9.73 4.09 5.32
N ALA A 428 -8.40 3.98 5.34
CA ALA A 428 -7.53 5.12 5.05
C ALA A 428 -7.62 5.52 3.57
N ASN A 429 -7.73 6.81 3.29
CA ASN A 429 -7.48 7.33 1.94
C ASN A 429 -5.96 7.33 1.61
N SER A 430 -5.60 7.68 0.38
CA SER A 430 -4.20 7.64 -0.08
C SER A 430 -3.22 8.46 0.76
N ASN A 431 -3.67 9.60 1.32
CA ASN A 431 -2.82 10.44 2.18
C ASN A 431 -2.75 9.89 3.61
N GLU A 432 -3.85 9.31 4.10
CA GLU A 432 -3.94 8.74 5.45
C GLU A 432 -3.16 7.43 5.59
N LEU A 433 -2.92 6.68 4.51
CA LEU A 433 -2.03 5.52 4.54
C LEU A 433 -0.61 5.89 5.03
N MET A 434 -0.19 7.14 4.84
CA MET A 434 1.11 7.63 5.31
C MET A 434 1.17 7.93 6.82
N LEU A 435 0.05 7.72 7.53
CA LEU A 435 -0.08 7.84 8.99
C LEU A 435 0.02 6.48 9.69
N GLU A 436 -0.06 5.38 8.94
CA GLU A 436 -0.09 4.02 9.50
C GLU A 436 1.17 3.77 10.35
N PRO A 437 1.01 3.44 11.65
CA PRO A 437 2.15 3.16 12.52
C PRO A 437 3.00 2.02 11.97
N GLY A 438 4.31 2.27 11.82
CA GLY A 438 5.23 1.30 11.28
C GLY A 438 5.48 0.11 12.23
N GLN A 439 6.11 -0.91 11.68
CA GLN A 439 6.41 -2.16 12.35
C GLN A 439 7.19 -2.04 13.67
N ALA A 440 7.98 -0.98 13.86
CA ALA A 440 8.80 -0.80 15.06
C ALA A 440 7.95 -0.69 16.34
N TYR A 441 6.71 -0.18 16.25
CA TYR A 441 5.78 -0.13 17.38
C TYR A 441 5.40 -1.52 17.90
N PHE A 442 5.55 -2.56 17.06
CA PHE A 442 5.14 -3.93 17.35
C PHE A 442 6.31 -4.87 17.63
N ILE A 443 7.52 -4.34 17.81
CA ILE A 443 8.72 -5.10 18.17
C ILE A 443 9.02 -4.86 19.65
N THR A 444 8.91 -5.89 20.48
CA THR A 444 9.22 -5.83 21.92
C THR A 444 10.45 -6.66 22.26
N ALA A 445 11.01 -6.47 23.46
CA ALA A 445 11.89 -7.47 24.02
C ALA A 445 11.13 -8.80 24.22
N LYS A 446 11.84 -9.94 24.15
CA LYS A 446 11.25 -11.26 24.44
C LYS A 446 10.89 -11.39 25.91
N ASP A 447 11.71 -10.80 26.78
CA ASP A 447 11.42 -10.72 28.20
C ASP A 447 10.22 -9.79 28.40
N ASN A 448 9.14 -10.32 28.98
CA ASN A 448 7.90 -9.57 29.22
C ASN A 448 7.19 -9.03 27.95
N ALA A 449 7.37 -9.70 26.81
CA ALA A 449 6.90 -9.26 25.48
C ALA A 449 5.42 -8.84 25.42
N GLU A 450 4.52 -9.60 26.04
CA GLU A 450 3.07 -9.31 26.02
C GLU A 450 2.71 -8.07 26.81
N GLN A 451 3.33 -7.89 27.98
CA GLN A 451 3.08 -6.74 28.83
C GLN A 451 3.66 -5.47 28.21
N GLU A 452 4.87 -5.53 27.66
CA GLU A 452 5.46 -4.40 26.93
C GLU A 452 4.58 -4.00 25.73
N MET A 453 4.02 -4.98 25.00
CA MET A 453 3.13 -4.69 23.88
C MET A 453 1.82 -4.03 24.34
N LYS A 454 1.24 -4.46 25.46
CA LYS A 454 0.07 -3.78 26.05
C LYS A 454 0.38 -2.35 26.46
N GLU A 455 1.55 -2.11 27.05
CA GLU A 455 2.00 -0.77 27.44
C GLU A 455 2.19 0.12 26.20
N ARG A 456 2.81 -0.38 25.14
CA ARG A 456 2.94 0.34 23.86
C ARG A 456 1.58 0.66 23.23
N LEU A 457 0.65 -0.30 23.25
CA LEU A 457 -0.72 -0.04 22.77
C LEU A 457 -1.39 1.06 23.57
N MET A 458 -1.29 1.02 24.89
CA MET A 458 -1.97 1.95 25.80
C MET A 458 -1.34 3.35 25.83
N TYR A 459 -0.01 3.45 25.78
CA TYR A 459 0.70 4.70 26.01
C TYR A 459 1.32 5.31 24.76
N GLU A 460 1.42 4.58 23.65
CA GLU A 460 1.95 5.10 22.38
C GLU A 460 0.89 5.09 21.28
N LEU A 461 0.34 3.93 20.94
CA LEU A 461 -0.57 3.80 19.79
C LEU A 461 -1.96 4.38 20.04
N LEU A 462 -2.56 4.13 21.21
CA LEU A 462 -3.89 4.68 21.54
C LEU A 462 -3.91 6.21 21.54
N PRO A 463 -2.96 6.92 22.19
CA PRO A 463 -2.88 8.38 22.10
C PRO A 463 -2.64 8.88 20.67
N LEU A 464 -1.77 8.22 19.90
CA LEU A 464 -1.48 8.58 18.51
C LEU A 464 -2.74 8.47 17.62
N ILE A 465 -3.49 7.37 17.72
CA ILE A 465 -4.71 7.18 16.94
C ILE A 465 -5.80 8.16 17.39
N ARG A 466 -5.91 8.48 18.69
CA ARG A 466 -6.80 9.54 19.16
C ARG A 466 -6.48 10.88 18.52
N GLU A 467 -5.21 11.27 18.50
CA GLU A 467 -4.77 12.51 17.86
C GLU A 467 -5.14 12.53 16.36
N TYR A 468 -5.00 11.41 15.65
CA TYR A 468 -5.43 11.33 14.24
C TYR A 468 -6.92 11.66 14.10
N LEU A 469 -7.78 11.05 14.91
CA LEU A 469 -9.22 11.30 14.86
C LEU A 469 -9.58 12.73 15.27
N GLU A 470 -8.95 13.28 16.32
CA GLU A 470 -9.16 14.66 16.78
C GLU A 470 -8.81 15.69 15.69
N ASN A 471 -7.81 15.38 14.86
CA ASN A 471 -7.43 16.19 13.70
C ASN A 471 -8.29 15.91 12.43
N GLY A 472 -9.37 15.14 12.55
CA GLY A 472 -10.28 14.81 11.46
C GLY A 472 -9.72 13.81 10.44
N LEU A 473 -8.68 13.06 10.80
CA LEU A 473 -8.07 12.02 9.97
C LEU A 473 -8.63 10.65 10.39
N MET A 474 -8.72 9.72 9.45
CA MET A 474 -9.19 8.36 9.71
C MET A 474 -10.60 8.27 10.35
N MET A 475 -11.44 9.30 10.19
CA MET A 475 -12.78 9.36 10.82
C MET A 475 -13.67 8.16 10.49
N GLN A 476 -13.57 7.62 9.27
CA GLN A 476 -14.34 6.44 8.85
C GLN A 476 -13.93 5.16 9.60
N ALA A 477 -12.74 5.14 10.21
CA ALA A 477 -12.19 4.01 10.94
C ALA A 477 -12.47 4.07 12.45
N SER A 478 -13.17 5.10 12.93
CA SER A 478 -13.29 5.39 14.36
C SER A 478 -13.81 4.19 15.18
N ASP A 479 -14.88 3.55 14.72
CA ASP A 479 -15.44 2.37 15.39
C ASP A 479 -14.51 1.16 15.32
N ALA A 480 -13.82 0.98 14.18
CA ALA A 480 -12.88 -0.11 13.99
C ALA A 480 -11.65 0.02 14.93
N PHE A 481 -11.13 1.24 15.11
CA PHE A 481 -10.07 1.49 16.09
C PHE A 481 -10.56 1.32 17.51
N ASN A 482 -11.77 1.80 17.84
CA ASN A 482 -12.33 1.60 19.17
C ASN A 482 -12.45 0.10 19.51
N GLN A 483 -12.98 -0.70 18.59
CA GLN A 483 -13.06 -2.16 18.76
C GLN A 483 -11.68 -2.81 18.88
N PHE A 484 -10.70 -2.35 18.10
CA PHE A 484 -9.31 -2.81 18.22
C PHE A 484 -8.77 -2.59 19.64
N PHE A 485 -8.82 -1.36 20.18
CA PHE A 485 -8.27 -1.09 21.51
C PHE A 485 -9.06 -1.75 22.65
N ILE A 486 -10.39 -1.87 22.55
CA ILE A 486 -11.18 -2.66 23.52
C ILE A 486 -10.71 -4.11 23.51
N THR A 487 -10.50 -4.70 22.33
CA THR A 487 -10.08 -6.10 22.22
C THR A 487 -8.66 -6.34 22.75
N GLU A 488 -7.71 -5.44 22.44
CA GLU A 488 -6.31 -5.65 22.81
C GLU A 488 -6.00 -5.29 24.28
N ILE A 489 -6.60 -4.21 24.79
CA ILE A 489 -6.21 -3.60 26.06
C ILE A 489 -7.39 -3.17 26.95
N ASP A 490 -8.63 -3.52 26.60
CA ASP A 490 -9.84 -3.18 27.37
C ASP A 490 -9.96 -1.66 27.63
N GLN A 491 -9.63 -0.86 26.62
CA GLN A 491 -9.74 0.60 26.66
C GLN A 491 -10.60 1.12 25.51
N THR A 492 -11.52 2.02 25.83
CA THR A 492 -12.29 2.77 24.83
C THR A 492 -11.43 3.87 24.24
N LEU A 493 -11.56 4.08 22.93
CA LEU A 493 -10.90 5.19 22.25
C LEU A 493 -11.64 6.51 22.50
N PHE A 494 -12.95 6.45 22.67
CA PHE A 494 -13.79 7.60 23.04
C PHE A 494 -13.84 7.73 24.56
N ILE A 495 -13.28 8.82 25.09
CA ILE A 495 -13.43 9.23 26.49
C ILE A 495 -14.20 10.55 26.50
#